data_AF-A0A6L8GA84-F1
#
_entry.id   AF-A0A6L8GA84-F1
#
_cell.length_a   1.000
_cell.length_b   1.000
_cell.length_c   1.000
_cell.angle_alpha   90.00
_cell.angle_beta   90.00
_cell.angle_gamma   90.00
#
_symmetry.space_group_name_H-M   'P 1'
#
loop_
_entity.id
_entity.type
_entity.pdbx_description
1 polymer ?
#
loop_
_entity_poly.entity_id
_entity_poly.type
_entity_poly.pdbx_seq_one_letter_code
_entity_poly.pdbx_strand_id
1 'polypeptide(L)'
;MSSQDSFISEVTEEVRRDKLFRLMRRYGWIAVAFIVLVVGGAAAFEWQKAQARAEAEAAGDALLNAQSEDAPAARAEILAALDGGSAGRNAIVRLFQAAAEIEAGKEERALAALNEIADDTEVPPV
;
A
#
# COMPACT_ATOMS: atom_id res chain seq x y z
N MET A 1 -9.23 57.52 35.93
CA MET A 1 -8.58 57.01 34.70
C MET A 1 -8.88 58.01 33.59
N SER A 2 -7.85 58.51 32.91
CA SER A 2 -7.93 59.72 32.07
C SER A 2 -8.27 59.38 30.62
N SER A 3 -8.98 60.28 29.91
CA SER A 3 -9.36 60.13 28.50
C SER A 3 -8.16 59.94 27.55
N GLN A 4 -6.97 60.37 27.98
CA GLN A 4 -5.74 60.28 27.22
C GLN A 4 -5.16 58.86 27.22
N ASP A 5 -5.33 58.11 28.31
CA ASP A 5 -4.94 56.70 28.38
C ASP A 5 -5.83 55.83 27.48
N SER A 6 -7.12 56.17 27.36
CA SER A 6 -8.09 55.47 26.50
C SER A 6 -7.81 55.68 25.00
N PHE A 7 -7.39 56.88 24.60
CA PHE A 7 -7.03 57.16 23.21
C PHE A 7 -5.72 56.45 22.79
N ILE A 8 -4.73 56.43 23.70
CA ILE A 8 -3.44 55.78 23.42
C ILE A 8 -3.59 54.26 23.31
N SER A 9 -4.44 53.64 24.12
CA SER A 9 -4.72 52.21 24.02
C SER A 9 -5.49 51.87 22.74
N GLU A 10 -6.50 52.66 22.36
CA GLU A 10 -7.28 52.45 21.15
C GLU A 10 -6.43 52.53 19.86
N VAL A 11 -5.59 53.57 19.73
CA VAL A 11 -4.71 53.73 18.55
C VAL A 11 -3.65 52.63 18.49
N THR A 12 -3.09 52.22 19.63
CA THR A 12 -2.10 51.12 19.66
C THR A 12 -2.75 49.80 19.25
N GLU A 13 -4.00 49.56 19.67
CA GLU A 13 -4.76 48.36 19.34
C GLU A 13 -5.08 48.28 17.85
N GLU A 14 -5.48 49.39 17.21
CA GLU A 14 -5.72 49.44 15.77
C GLU A 14 -4.45 49.19 14.94
N VAL A 15 -3.31 49.79 15.31
CA VAL A 15 -2.03 49.58 14.61
C VAL A 15 -1.53 48.13 14.77
N ARG A 16 -1.76 47.52 15.93
CA ARG A 16 -1.43 46.12 16.19
C ARG A 16 -2.30 45.17 15.36
N ARG A 17 -3.61 45.45 15.30
CA ARG A 17 -4.59 44.71 14.50
C ARG A 17 -4.24 44.78 13.01
N ASP A 18 -3.93 45.96 12.49
CA ASP A 18 -3.56 46.14 11.08
C ASP A 18 -2.26 45.43 10.70
N LYS A 19 -1.26 45.40 11.60
CA LYS A 19 -0.04 44.61 11.40
C LYS A 19 -0.34 43.11 11.34
N LEU A 20 -1.21 42.61 12.22
CA LEU A 20 -1.64 41.21 12.24
C LEU A 20 -2.38 40.83 10.95
N PHE A 21 -3.34 41.65 10.52
CA PHE A 21 -4.07 41.42 9.26
C PHE A 21 -3.17 41.48 8.04
N ARG A 22 -2.19 42.40 8.01
CA ARG A 22 -1.23 42.50 6.89
C ARG A 22 -0.31 41.28 6.82
N LEU A 23 0.10 40.74 7.98
CA LEU A 23 0.91 39.52 8.03
C LEU A 23 0.10 38.30 7.58
N MET A 24 -1.12 38.14 8.08
CA MET A 24 -2.07 37.09 7.63
C MET A 24 -2.34 37.15 6.13
N ARG A 25 -2.54 38.35 5.56
CA ARG A 25 -2.80 38.51 4.12
C ARG A 25 -1.57 38.23 3.26
N ARG A 26 -0.35 38.45 3.78
CA ARG A 26 0.90 38.19 3.06
C ARG A 26 1.37 36.74 3.15
N TYR A 27 1.19 36.08 4.30
CA TYR A 27 1.70 34.73 4.56
C TYR A 27 0.61 33.65 4.66
N GLY A 28 -0.67 34.01 4.73
CA GLY A 28 -1.78 33.07 4.87
C GLY A 28 -1.87 32.07 3.72
N TRP A 29 -1.53 32.48 2.49
CA TRP A 29 -1.47 31.57 1.35
C TRP A 29 -0.37 30.52 1.50
N ILE A 30 0.73 30.82 2.20
CA ILE A 30 1.81 29.84 2.47
C ILE A 30 1.30 28.78 3.43
N ALA A 31 0.54 29.16 4.46
CA ALA A 31 -0.09 28.20 5.36
C ALA A 31 -1.08 27.29 4.61
N VAL A 32 -1.89 27.85 3.70
CA VAL A 32 -2.79 27.05 2.85
C VAL A 32 -2.01 26.12 1.92
N ALA A 33 -0.98 26.62 1.23
CA ALA A 33 -0.14 25.81 0.36
C ALA A 33 0.55 24.66 1.12
N PHE A 34 1.03 24.94 2.33
CA PHE A 34 1.61 23.92 3.21
C PHE A 34 0.59 22.84 3.58
N ILE A 35 -0.63 23.21 3.96
CA ILE A 35 -1.70 22.24 4.27
C ILE A 35 -2.02 21.38 3.03
N VAL A 36 -2.17 22.00 1.85
CA VAL A 36 -2.43 21.28 0.60
C VAL A 36 -1.31 20.31 0.27
N LEU A 37 -0.05 20.71 0.47
CA LEU A 37 1.10 19.84 0.25
C LEU A 37 1.10 18.64 1.19
N VAL A 38 0.86 18.86 2.49
CA VAL A 38 0.80 17.77 3.49
C VAL A 38 -0.34 16.81 3.19
N VAL A 39 -1.55 17.32 2.93
CA VAL A 39 -2.72 16.49 2.66
C VAL A 39 -2.57 15.76 1.32
N GLY A 40 -2.07 16.43 0.28
CA GLY A 40 -1.81 15.81 -1.02
C GLY A 40 -0.74 14.72 -0.94
N GLY A 41 0.34 14.97 -0.19
CA GLY A 41 1.38 13.97 0.08
C GLY A 41 0.84 12.77 0.85
N ALA A 42 0.04 13.00 1.90
CA ALA A 42 -0.59 11.94 2.68
C ALA A 42 -1.56 11.10 1.84
N ALA A 43 -2.36 11.74 0.99
CA ALA A 43 -3.28 11.04 0.09
C ALA A 43 -2.53 10.14 -0.91
N ALA A 44 -1.44 10.64 -1.52
CA ALA A 44 -0.62 9.85 -2.44
C ALA A 44 0.10 8.68 -1.74
N PHE A 45 0.51 8.87 -0.49
CA PHE A 45 1.13 7.82 0.31
C PHE A 45 0.14 6.72 0.69
N GLU A 46 -1.05 7.09 1.16
CA GLU A 46 -2.07 6.11 1.54
C GLU A 46 -2.59 5.35 0.31
N TRP A 47 -2.71 6.01 -0.85
CA TRP A 47 -3.11 5.35 -2.09
C TRP A 47 -2.11 4.27 -2.53
N GLN A 48 -0.80 4.55 -2.47
CA GLN A 48 0.23 3.55 -2.77
C GLN A 48 0.14 2.33 -1.84
N LYS A 49 -0.11 2.58 -0.55
CA LYS A 49 -0.27 1.50 0.44
C LYS A 49 -1.53 0.67 0.20
N ALA A 50 -2.63 1.32 -0.16
CA ALA A 50 -3.87 0.65 -0.52
C ALA A 50 -3.69 -0.21 -1.78
N GLN A 51 -2.98 0.29 -2.78
CA GLN A 51 -2.67 -0.45 -4.01
C GLN A 51 -1.86 -1.72 -3.72
N ALA A 52 -0.78 -1.61 -2.94
CA ALA A 52 0.05 -2.76 -2.58
C ALA A 52 -0.73 -3.82 -1.78
N ARG A 53 -1.71 -3.41 -0.97
CA ARG A 53 -2.61 -4.34 -0.25
C ARG A 53 -3.60 -5.01 -1.21
N ALA A 54 -4.22 -4.25 -2.10
CA ALA A 54 -5.17 -4.78 -3.08
C ALA A 54 -4.50 -5.83 -4.00
N GLU A 55 -3.25 -5.60 -4.40
CA GLU A 55 -2.47 -6.58 -5.17
C GLU A 55 -2.19 -7.86 -4.37
N ALA A 56 -1.88 -7.73 -3.08
CA ALA A 56 -1.68 -8.87 -2.19
C ALA A 56 -2.97 -9.67 -1.97
N GLU A 57 -4.09 -8.97 -1.79
CA GLU A 57 -5.43 -9.58 -1.64
C GLU A 57 -5.84 -10.32 -2.91
N ALA A 58 -5.68 -9.69 -4.09
CA ALA A 58 -6.02 -10.32 -5.36
C ALA A 58 -5.21 -11.61 -5.62
N ALA A 59 -3.91 -11.62 -5.31
CA ALA A 59 -3.07 -12.81 -5.44
C ALA A 59 -3.52 -13.92 -4.46
N GLY A 60 -3.88 -13.56 -3.22
CA GLY A 60 -4.41 -14.50 -2.23
C GLY A 60 -5.76 -15.08 -2.63
N ASP A 61 -6.67 -14.25 -3.12
CA ASP A 61 -7.99 -14.67 -3.60
C ASP A 61 -7.87 -15.62 -4.79
N ALA A 62 -6.96 -15.36 -5.72
CA ALA A 62 -6.69 -16.26 -6.85
C ALA A 62 -6.22 -17.64 -6.38
N LEU A 63 -5.32 -17.69 -5.38
CA LEU A 63 -4.86 -18.94 -4.77
C LEU A 63 -6.00 -19.68 -4.05
N LEU A 64 -6.83 -18.97 -3.27
CA LEU A 64 -7.98 -19.57 -2.57
C LEU A 64 -9.03 -20.11 -3.55
N ASN A 65 -9.26 -19.39 -4.64
CA ASN A 65 -10.16 -19.82 -5.71
C ASN A 65 -9.62 -21.10 -6.39
N ALA A 66 -8.32 -21.15 -6.70
CA ALA A 66 -7.70 -22.35 -7.23
C ALA A 66 -7.83 -23.53 -6.26
N GLN A 67 -7.63 -23.32 -4.97
CA GLN A 67 -7.79 -24.35 -3.93
C GLN A 67 -9.22 -24.87 -3.77
N SER A 68 -10.22 -24.15 -4.27
CA SER A 68 -11.62 -24.58 -4.28
C SER A 68 -11.93 -25.58 -5.41
N GLU A 69 -10.97 -25.88 -6.29
CA GLU A 69 -11.09 -26.93 -7.29
C GLU A 69 -10.91 -28.31 -6.65
N ASP A 70 -11.92 -29.17 -6.82
CA ASP A 70 -11.97 -30.51 -6.22
C ASP A 70 -11.07 -31.51 -6.96
N ALA A 71 -10.90 -31.36 -8.28
CA ALA A 71 -10.09 -32.27 -9.07
C ALA A 71 -8.59 -31.93 -8.92
N PRO A 72 -7.76 -32.79 -8.30
CA PRO A 72 -6.36 -32.44 -8.00
C PRO A 72 -5.54 -32.09 -9.24
N ALA A 73 -5.79 -32.80 -10.35
CA ALA A 73 -5.13 -32.55 -11.61
C ALA A 73 -5.54 -31.19 -12.23
N ALA A 74 -6.81 -30.78 -12.10
CA ALA A 74 -7.27 -29.48 -12.61
C ALA A 74 -6.76 -28.34 -11.73
N ARG A 75 -6.80 -28.53 -10.41
CA ARG A 75 -6.25 -27.59 -9.43
C ARG A 75 -4.78 -27.30 -9.69
N ALA A 76 -3.97 -28.33 -9.96
CA ALA A 76 -2.57 -28.15 -10.27
C ALA A 76 -2.32 -27.31 -11.54
N GLU A 77 -3.12 -27.51 -12.60
CA GLU A 77 -3.01 -26.71 -13.83
C GLU A 77 -3.43 -25.25 -13.59
N ILE A 78 -4.47 -25.02 -12.79
CA ILE A 78 -4.88 -23.66 -12.39
C ILE A 78 -3.75 -22.98 -11.63
N LEU A 79 -3.18 -23.67 -10.63
CA LEU A 79 -2.07 -23.15 -9.82
C LEU A 79 -0.81 -22.88 -10.66
N ALA A 80 -0.51 -23.72 -11.66
CA ALA A 80 0.61 -23.52 -12.58
C ALA A 80 0.47 -22.24 -13.42
N ALA A 81 -0.77 -21.79 -13.67
CA ALA A 81 -1.07 -20.60 -14.44
C ALA A 81 -1.17 -19.32 -13.58
N LEU A 82 -1.14 -19.43 -12.25
CA LEU A 82 -1.21 -18.27 -11.36
C LEU A 82 0.11 -17.53 -11.30
N ASP A 83 0.04 -16.20 -11.38
CA ASP A 83 1.13 -15.30 -11.02
C ASP A 83 0.87 -14.72 -9.64
N GLY A 84 1.71 -15.07 -8.67
CA GLY A 84 1.72 -14.53 -7.33
C GLY A 84 2.25 -13.10 -7.24
N GLY A 85 2.81 -12.54 -8.32
CA GLY A 85 3.25 -11.15 -8.41
C GLY A 85 4.54 -10.82 -7.65
N SER A 86 5.15 -11.82 -6.99
CA SER A 86 6.50 -11.74 -6.40
C SER A 86 7.11 -13.13 -6.30
N ALA A 87 8.44 -13.24 -6.31
CA ALA A 87 9.15 -14.51 -6.20
C ALA A 87 8.71 -15.33 -4.98
N GLY A 88 8.59 -14.68 -3.80
CA GLY A 88 8.12 -15.35 -2.58
C GLY A 88 6.68 -15.89 -2.67
N ARG A 89 5.76 -15.16 -3.31
CA ARG A 89 4.38 -15.65 -3.51
C ARG A 89 4.32 -16.75 -4.57
N ASN A 90 5.11 -16.64 -5.63
CA ASN A 90 5.25 -17.67 -6.65
C ASN A 90 5.77 -18.98 -6.06
N ALA A 91 6.73 -18.93 -5.14
CA ALA A 91 7.19 -20.10 -4.42
C ALA A 91 6.06 -20.79 -3.63
N ILE A 92 5.18 -20.02 -2.96
CA ILE A 92 4.02 -20.55 -2.24
C ILE A 92 3.02 -21.19 -3.21
N VAL A 93 2.70 -20.54 -4.33
CA VAL A 93 1.82 -21.07 -5.38
C VAL A 93 2.37 -22.40 -5.92
N ARG A 94 3.66 -22.45 -6.26
CA ARG A 94 4.33 -23.67 -6.74
C ARG A 94 4.34 -24.78 -5.69
N LEU A 95 4.44 -24.46 -4.40
CA LEU A 95 4.34 -25.45 -3.34
C LEU A 95 2.95 -26.10 -3.30
N PHE A 96 1.89 -25.31 -3.44
CA PHE A 96 0.53 -25.85 -3.55
C PHE A 96 0.32 -26.62 -4.85
N GLN A 97 0.89 -26.16 -5.96
CA GLN A 97 0.88 -26.88 -7.23
C GLN A 97 1.52 -28.26 -7.07
N ALA A 98 2.71 -28.35 -6.47
CA ALA A 98 3.38 -29.61 -6.22
C ALA A 98 2.55 -30.54 -5.33
N ALA A 99 1.90 -30.01 -4.29
CA ALA A 99 0.99 -30.80 -3.45
C ALA A 99 -0.21 -31.36 -4.24
N ALA A 100 -0.81 -30.55 -5.13
CA ALA A 100 -1.90 -30.99 -5.99
C ALA A 100 -1.46 -32.02 -7.04
N GLU A 101 -0.26 -31.87 -7.60
CA GLU A 101 0.35 -32.85 -8.51
C GLU A 101 0.63 -34.20 -7.81
N ILE A 102 1.09 -34.19 -6.56
CA ILE A 102 1.25 -35.42 -5.75
C ILE A 102 -0.09 -36.12 -5.55
N GLU A 103 -1.14 -35.38 -5.19
CA GLU A 103 -2.49 -35.95 -5.00
C GLU A 103 -3.07 -36.49 -6.32
N ALA A 104 -2.69 -35.89 -7.46
CA ALA A 104 -3.02 -36.36 -8.79
C ALA A 104 -2.16 -37.57 -9.26
N GLY A 105 -1.20 -38.03 -8.45
CA GLY A 105 -0.27 -39.12 -8.79
C GLY A 105 0.79 -38.74 -9.83
N LYS A 106 1.07 -37.45 -10.02
CA LYS A 106 2.01 -36.90 -11.00
C LYS A 106 3.33 -36.49 -10.33
N GLU A 107 4.00 -37.44 -9.67
CA GLU A 107 5.20 -37.18 -8.84
C GLU A 107 6.35 -36.49 -9.59
N GLU A 108 6.59 -36.86 -10.86
CA GLU A 108 7.65 -36.23 -11.68
C GLU A 108 7.41 -34.72 -11.87
N ARG A 109 6.15 -34.32 -12.06
CA ARG A 109 5.78 -32.90 -12.20
C ARG A 109 5.87 -32.17 -10.87
N ALA A 110 5.49 -32.82 -9.77
CA ALA A 110 5.66 -32.25 -8.44
C ALA A 110 7.15 -31.99 -8.12
N LEU A 111 8.03 -32.94 -8.43
CA LEU A 111 9.47 -32.78 -8.27
C LEU A 111 10.02 -31.63 -9.13
N ALA A 112 9.57 -31.51 -10.38
CA ALA A 112 9.96 -30.39 -11.23
C ALA A 112 9.57 -29.04 -10.62
N ALA A 113 8.32 -28.89 -10.15
CA ALA A 113 7.84 -27.68 -9.51
C ALA A 113 8.62 -27.34 -8.23
N LEU A 114 8.99 -28.34 -7.42
CA LEU A 114 9.80 -28.15 -6.21
C LEU A 114 11.24 -27.75 -6.53
N ASN A 115 11.85 -28.32 -7.57
CA ASN A 115 13.19 -27.93 -8.02
C ASN A 115 13.21 -26.49 -8.52
N GLU A 116 12.16 -26.03 -9.23
CA GLU A 116 12.05 -24.63 -9.63
C GLU A 116 12.02 -23.67 -8.44
N ILE A 117 11.45 -24.08 -7.29
CA ILE A 117 11.50 -23.28 -6.06
C ILE A 117 12.91 -23.30 -5.48
N ALA A 118 13.56 -24.46 -5.45
CA ALA A 118 14.89 -24.63 -4.88
C ALA A 118 15.97 -23.84 -5.65
N ASP A 119 15.82 -23.73 -6.97
CA ASP A 119 16.73 -23.00 -7.85
C ASP A 119 16.45 -21.49 -7.92
N ASP A 120 15.30 -21.03 -7.40
CA ASP A 120 14.92 -19.62 -7.45
C ASP A 120 15.62 -18.82 -6.34
N THR A 121 16.66 -18.09 -6.75
CA THR A 121 17.47 -17.24 -5.85
C THR A 121 16.77 -15.96 -5.38
N GLU A 122 15.62 -15.62 -5.96
CA GLU A 122 14.82 -14.46 -5.54
C GLU A 122 13.84 -14.81 -4.42
N VAL A 123 13.68 -16.10 -4.10
CA VAL A 123 12.91 -16.55 -2.95
C VAL A 123 13.63 -16.11 -1.67
N PRO A 124 12.97 -15.36 -0.77
CA PRO A 124 13.58 -14.92 0.47
C PRO A 124 14.07 -16.13 1.31
N PRO A 125 15.25 -16.05 1.95
CA PRO A 125 15.71 -17.10 2.84
C PRO A 125 14.74 -17.22 4.04
N VAL A 126 14.40 -18.46 4.38
CA VAL A 126 13.59 -18.82 5.57
C VAL A 126 14.40 -18.79 6.86
#